data_AF-A0A435Y420-F1
#
_entry.id   AF-A0A435Y420-F1
#
_cell.length_a   1.000
_cell.length_b   1.000
_cell.length_c   1.000
_cell.angle_alpha   90.00
_cell.angle_beta   90.00
_cell.angle_gamma   90.00
#
_symmetry.space_group_name_H-M   'P 1'
#
loop_
_entity.id
_entity.type
_entity.pdbx_description
1 polymer ?
#
loop_
_entity_poly.entity_id
_entity_poly.type
_entity_poly.pdbx_seq_one_letter_code
_entity_poly.pdbx_strand_id
1 'polypeptide(L)' 'HNPGLEDLARQLAGPESEAKARKKLDEKFPTAALARFVFEGDWSGLSSARLTHCLRPKDLG' A
#
# COMPACT_ATOMS: atom_id res chain seq x y z
N HIS A 1 8.19 -10.92 -0.31
CA HIS A 1 9.42 -10.18 0.07
C HIS A 1 9.66 -9.05 -0.93
N ASN A 2 10.50 -8.07 -0.59
CA ASN A 2 10.87 -7.03 -1.56
C ASN A 2 11.75 -7.60 -2.69
N PRO A 3 11.62 -7.12 -3.93
CA PRO A 3 10.75 -6.00 -4.34
C PRO A 3 9.26 -6.39 -4.52
N GLY A 4 8.93 -7.68 -4.62
CA GLY A 4 7.55 -8.11 -4.95
C GLY A 4 6.44 -7.60 -4.02
N LEU A 5 6.72 -7.35 -2.75
CA LEU A 5 5.73 -6.74 -1.83
C LEU A 5 5.50 -5.25 -2.13
N GLU A 6 6.56 -4.52 -2.51
CA GLU A 6 6.46 -3.15 -2.97
C GLU A 6 5.70 -3.07 -4.30
N ASP A 7 6.02 -3.95 -5.25
CA ASP A 7 5.36 -4.01 -6.55
C ASP A 7 3.87 -4.33 -6.40
N LEU A 8 3.52 -5.31 -5.55
CA LEU A 8 2.14 -5.63 -5.23
C LEU A 8 1.40 -4.42 -4.65
N ALA A 9 2.01 -3.70 -3.72
CA ALA A 9 1.40 -2.50 -3.14
C ALA A 9 1.16 -1.41 -4.20
N ARG A 10 2.09 -1.21 -5.14
CA ARG A 10 1.95 -0.25 -6.24
C ARG A 10 0.85 -0.66 -7.21
N GLN A 11 0.75 -1.95 -7.54
CA GLN A 11 -0.29 -2.50 -8.42
C GLN A 11 -1.69 -2.37 -7.81
N LEU A 12 -1.83 -2.65 -6.51
CA LEU A 12 -3.11 -2.56 -5.82
C LEU A 12 -3.56 -1.11 -5.59
N ALA A 13 -2.65 -0.12 -5.54
CA ALA A 13 -2.99 1.27 -5.24
C ALA A 13 -3.80 1.91 -6.38
N GLY A 14 -5.13 1.84 -6.26
CA GLY A 14 -6.09 2.39 -7.23
C GLY A 14 -6.23 3.92 -7.18
N PRO A 15 -7.03 4.51 -8.08
CA PRO A 15 -7.18 5.96 -8.23
C PRO A 15 -7.62 6.70 -6.96
N GLU A 16 -8.47 6.07 -6.15
CA GLU A 16 -9.02 6.64 -4.90
C GLU A 16 -8.02 6.63 -3.72
N SER A 17 -6.77 6.22 -3.96
CA SER A 17 -5.72 6.15 -2.94
C SER A 17 -5.34 7.51 -2.36
N GLU A 18 -5.05 7.54 -1.06
CA GLU A 18 -4.57 8.73 -0.35
C GLU A 18 -3.24 9.21 -0.95
N ALA A 19 -3.21 10.45 -1.45
CA ALA A 19 -2.04 11.01 -2.12
C ALA A 19 -0.77 10.97 -1.25
N LYS A 20 -0.90 11.20 0.07
CA LYS A 20 0.22 11.11 1.02
C LYS A 20 0.74 9.68 1.16
N ALA A 21 -0.14 8.69 1.19
CA ALA A 21 0.25 7.29 1.29
C ALA A 21 0.92 6.83 -0.02
N ARG A 22 0.38 7.25 -1.17
CA ARG A 22 0.95 6.97 -2.50
C ARG A 22 2.34 7.56 -2.66
N LYS A 23 2.53 8.82 -2.27
CA LYS A 23 3.86 9.46 -2.25
C LYS A 23 4.87 8.68 -1.41
N LYS A 24 4.49 8.25 -0.19
CA LYS A 24 5.38 7.46 0.68
C LYS A 24 5.76 6.11 0.06
N LEU A 25 4.78 5.42 -0.53
CA LEU A 25 5.01 4.16 -1.25
C LEU A 25 5.94 4.38 -2.44
N ASP A 26 5.75 5.47 -3.18
CA ASP A 26 6.54 5.79 -4.36
C ASP A 26 7.99 6.13 -4.02
N GLU A 27 8.24 6.77 -2.87
CA GLU A 27 9.57 7.08 -2.37
C GLU A 27 10.37 5.83 -1.96
N LYS A 28 9.83 4.97 -1.10
CA LYS A 28 10.50 3.74 -0.63
C LYS A 28 9.56 2.80 0.13
N PHE A 29 9.77 1.48 -0.03
CA PHE A 29 9.15 0.45 0.80
C PHE A 29 10.19 -0.34 1.64
N PRO A 30 10.72 0.25 2.73
CA PRO A 30 11.80 -0.38 3.51
C PRO A 30 11.33 -1.65 4.24
N THR A 31 12.29 -2.40 4.81
CA THR A 31 11.99 -3.52 5.71
C THR A 31 11.01 -3.10 6.79
N ALA A 32 10.00 -3.94 7.04
CA ALA A 32 8.90 -3.70 7.98
C ALA A 32 8.01 -2.49 7.65
N ALA A 33 8.03 -1.98 6.41
CA ALA A 33 6.98 -1.10 5.94
C ALA A 33 5.62 -1.82 5.88
N LEU A 34 4.55 -1.07 6.13
CA LEU A 34 3.18 -1.55 6.11
C LEU A 34 2.34 -0.67 5.18
N ALA A 35 1.80 -1.25 4.11
CA ALA A 35 0.78 -0.61 3.28
C ALA A 35 -0.61 -1.10 3.70
N ARG A 36 -1.50 -0.16 4.06
CA ARG A 36 -2.88 -0.45 4.46
C ARG A 36 -3.84 -0.09 3.33
N PHE A 37 -4.53 -1.09 2.81
CA PHE A 37 -5.56 -0.94 1.80
C PHE A 37 -6.96 -1.14 2.38
N VAL A 38 -7.94 -0.47 1.77
CA VAL A 38 -9.37 -0.69 2.00
C VAL A 38 -9.99 -0.95 0.64
N PHE A 39 -10.80 -2.00 0.56
CA PHE A 39 -11.59 -2.34 -0.62
C PHE A 39 -12.88 -3.03 -0.19
N GLU A 40 -13.84 -3.09 -1.10
CA GLU A 40 -15.12 -3.76 -0.91
C GLU A 40 -15.21 -4.96 -1.86
N GLY A 41 -15.98 -5.98 -1.46
CA GLY A 41 -16.19 -7.21 -2.24
C GLY A 41 -15.32 -8.39 -1.80
N ASP A 42 -15.34 -9.44 -2.62
CA ASP A 42 -14.66 -10.70 -2.31
C ASP A 42 -13.16 -10.63 -2.61
N TRP A 43 -12.36 -11.28 -1.77
CA TRP A 43 -10.92 -11.38 -1.94
C TRP A 43 -10.49 -11.98 -3.30
N SER A 44 -11.28 -12.91 -3.86
CA SER A 44 -11.00 -13.50 -5.17
C SER A 44 -11.13 -12.52 -6.33
N GLY A 45 -11.85 -11.40 -6.14
CA GLY A 45 -12.03 -10.34 -7.13
C GLY A 45 -11.08 -9.15 -6.95
N LEU A 46 -10.16 -9.21 -5.98
CA LEU A 46 -9.27 -8.10 -5.69
C LEU A 46 -8.32 -7.81 -6.87
N SER A 47 -8.50 -6.65 -7.50
CA SER A 47 -7.65 -6.15 -8.58
C SER A 47 -7.05 -4.78 -8.27
N SER A 48 -7.78 -3.94 -7.54
CA SER A 48 -7.31 -2.66 -7.01
C SER A 48 -8.02 -2.32 -5.70
N ALA A 49 -7.41 -1.47 -4.90
CA ALA A 49 -7.88 -1.05 -3.60
C ALA A 49 -7.45 0.38 -3.29
N ARG A 50 -8.16 1.06 -2.38
CA ARG A 50 -7.78 2.36 -1.89
C ARG A 50 -6.63 2.22 -0.88
N LEU A 51 -5.44 2.67 -1.25
CA LEU A 51 -4.33 2.78 -0.30
C LEU A 51 -4.61 3.91 0.68
N THR A 52 -4.74 3.59 1.97
CA THR A 52 -5.03 4.57 3.02
C THR A 52 -3.77 5.01 3.77
N HIS A 53 -2.81 4.12 3.96
CA HIS A 53 -1.58 4.40 4.69
C HIS A 53 -0.39 3.64 4.10
N CYS A 54 0.77 4.27 4.09
CA CYS A 54 2.05 3.60 3.95
C CYS A 54 2.90 4.02 5.16
N LEU A 55 3.15 3.09 6.06
CA LEU A 55 3.74 3.31 7.38
C LEU A 55 5.10 2.64 7.45
N ARG A 56 6.01 3.25 8.20
CA ARG A 56 7.30 2.67 8.60
C ARG A 56 7.23 2.32 10.09
N PRO A 57 8.16 1.50 10.60
CA PRO A 57 8.18 1.16 12.03
C PRO A 57 8.14 2.39 12.95
N LYS A 58 8.87 3.46 12.61
CA LYS A 58 8.88 4.72 13.36
C LYS A 58 7.58 5.55 13.32
N ASP A 59 6.65 5.18 12.44
CA ASP A 59 5.35 5.87 12.32
C ASP A 59 4.28 5.17 13.22
N LEU A 60 4.64 4.08 13.92
CA LEU A 60 3.74 3.24 14.73
C LEU A 60 3.92 3.40 16.26
N GLY A 61 4.89 4.21 16.71
CA GLY A 61 5.20 4.46 18.11
C GLY A 61 6.02 5.72 18.29
#